data_AF-A0AAI9TQC4-F1
#
_entry.id   AF-A0AAI9TQC4-F1
#
_cell.length_a   1.000
_cell.length_b   1.000
_cell.length_c   1.000
_cell.angle_alpha   90.00
_cell.angle_beta   90.00
_cell.angle_gamma   90.00
#
_symmetry.space_group_name_H-M   'P 1'
#
loop_
_entity.id
_entity.type
_entity.pdbx_description
1 polymer ?
#
loop_
_entity_poly.entity_id
_entity_poly.type
_entity_poly.pdbx_seq_one_letter_code
_entity_poly.pdbx_strand_id
1 'polypeptide(L)'
;MSKNNLLRELLPRDKGFMQYPKMDSSTKQRRNVSLACTECRKKRSKCSGATPCTTCVTEGRQCLYDPARDRRRRAHTAELLNFRVALCRIAARLRSGTPEEISLLIGEIQNLPTDQDAVNHLVDGCSA
;
A
#
# COMPACT_ATOMS: atom_id res chain seq x y z
N MET A 1 24.39 -13.90 37.05
CA MET A 1 24.25 -12.52 36.50
C MET A 1 23.15 -12.52 35.43
N SER A 2 21.88 -12.68 35.83
CA SER A 2 20.76 -12.67 34.88
C SER A 2 20.23 -11.25 34.75
N LYS A 3 20.45 -10.63 33.60
CA LYS A 3 19.88 -9.33 33.27
C LYS A 3 18.40 -9.54 32.99
N ASN A 4 17.56 -9.21 33.96
CA ASN A 4 16.10 -9.19 33.80
C ASN A 4 15.76 -8.13 32.74
N ASN A 5 15.30 -8.60 31.59
CA ASN A 5 14.79 -7.76 30.50
C ASN A 5 13.34 -7.40 30.86
N LEU A 6 13.17 -6.49 31.82
CA LEU A 6 11.85 -5.94 32.14
C LEU A 6 11.43 -5.04 30.98
N LEU A 7 10.66 -5.61 30.06
CA LEU A 7 9.94 -4.84 29.06
C LEU A 7 9.16 -3.76 29.81
N ARG A 8 9.34 -2.50 29.38
CA ARG A 8 8.70 -1.34 30.00
C ARG A 8 7.19 -1.53 29.94
N GLU A 9 6.57 -1.59 31.12
CA GLU A 9 5.13 -1.75 31.26
C GLU A 9 4.41 -0.54 30.62
N LEU A 10 3.44 -0.80 29.76
CA LEU A 10 2.65 0.24 29.11
C LEU A 10 1.73 0.85 30.17
N LEU A 11 1.97 2.11 30.53
CA LEU A 11 1.10 2.84 31.45
C LEU A 11 -0.30 3.01 30.84
N PRO A 12 -1.38 2.90 31.64
CA PRO A 12 -2.72 3.26 31.21
C PRO A 12 -2.75 4.68 30.63
N ARG A 13 -3.51 4.89 29.56
CA ARG A 13 -3.72 6.22 28.98
C ARG A 13 -4.41 7.09 30.03
N ASP A 14 -3.67 8.02 30.64
CA ASP A 14 -4.23 9.00 31.58
C ASP A 14 -5.42 9.71 30.90
N LYS A 15 -6.60 9.64 31.54
CA LYS A 15 -7.78 10.43 31.17
C LYS A 15 -7.67 11.89 31.66
N GLY A 16 -6.44 12.37 31.89
CA GLY A 16 -6.19 13.78 32.13
C GLY A 16 -6.51 14.57 30.87
N PHE A 17 -7.21 15.69 31.02
CA PHE A 17 -7.54 16.63 29.96
C PHE A 17 -6.25 17.19 29.34
N MET A 18 -5.63 16.47 28.41
CA MET A 18 -4.69 17.06 27.46
C MET A 18 -5.50 18.02 26.59
N GLN A 19 -5.46 19.31 26.93
CA GLN A 19 -5.78 20.35 25.97
C GLN A 19 -4.75 20.25 24.85
N TYR A 20 -5.11 19.58 23.76
CA TYR A 20 -4.37 19.69 22.52
C TYR A 20 -4.36 21.17 22.15
N PRO A 21 -3.18 21.83 22.03
CA PRO A 21 -3.13 23.18 21.51
C PRO A 21 -3.86 23.15 20.17
N LYS A 22 -4.95 23.92 20.06
CA LYS A 22 -5.68 24.06 18.80
C LYS A 22 -4.69 24.63 17.80
N MET A 23 -4.20 23.78 16.89
CA MET A 23 -3.29 24.23 15.84
C MET A 23 -4.04 25.24 14.99
N ASP A 24 -3.57 26.49 15.02
CA ASP A 24 -3.99 27.51 14.06
C ASP A 24 -3.82 26.98 12.64
N SER A 25 -4.90 27.04 11.88
CA SER A 25 -5.08 26.54 10.52
C SER A 25 -4.19 27.24 9.47
N SER A 26 -3.33 28.16 9.89
CA SER A 26 -2.38 28.88 9.03
C SER A 26 -1.05 28.16 8.83
N THR A 27 -0.77 27.10 9.59
CA THR A 27 0.40 26.22 9.35
C THR A 27 -0.05 24.96 8.61
N LYS A 28 0.37 24.81 7.35
CA LYS A 28 0.17 23.61 6.53
C LYS A 28 0.67 22.40 7.33
N GLN A 29 -0.22 21.66 8.01
CA GLN A 29 0.19 20.53 8.82
C GLN A 29 1.03 19.59 7.94
N ARG A 30 2.26 19.34 8.37
CA ARG A 30 3.21 18.51 7.63
C ARG A 30 2.64 17.10 7.58
N ARG A 31 2.05 16.74 6.43
CA ARG A 31 1.57 15.38 6.17
C ARG A 31 2.79 14.47 6.06
N ASN A 32 2.70 13.28 6.67
CA ASN A 32 3.72 12.26 6.51
C ASN A 32 3.86 11.89 5.03
N VAL A 33 5.09 11.95 4.52
CA VAL A 33 5.39 11.61 3.12
C VAL A 33 5.36 10.10 2.95
N SER A 34 4.78 9.62 1.85
CA SER A 34 4.70 8.18 1.55
C SER A 34 6.08 7.60 1.17
N LEU A 35 6.93 8.41 0.55
CA LEU A 35 8.27 8.04 0.12
C LEU A 35 9.24 9.17 0.50
N ALA A 36 10.31 8.81 1.23
CA ALA A 36 11.44 9.69 1.44
C ALA A 36 12.46 9.55 0.30
N CYS A 37 13.20 10.61 -0.02
CA CYS A 37 14.33 10.53 -0.94
C CYS A 37 15.42 9.56 -0.41
N THR A 38 16.29 9.11 -1.30
CA THR A 38 17.34 8.12 -1.02
C THR A 38 18.25 8.53 0.13
N GLU A 39 18.70 9.78 0.15
CA GLU A 39 19.59 10.31 1.19
C GLU A 39 18.91 10.44 2.56
N CYS A 40 17.70 11.00 2.62
CA CYS A 40 16.95 11.08 3.88
C CYS A 40 16.64 9.69 4.44
N ARG A 41 16.35 8.71 3.57
CA ARG A 41 16.12 7.32 3.97
C ARG A 41 17.39 6.68 4.54
N LYS A 42 18.53 6.86 3.86
CA LYS A 42 19.84 6.35 4.30
C LYS A 42 20.24 6.93 5.65
N LYS A 43 19.99 8.22 5.87
CA LYS A 43 20.32 8.95 7.11
C LYS A 43 19.25 8.85 8.21
N ARG A 44 18.08 8.27 7.91
CA ARG A 44 16.90 8.25 8.79
C ARG A 44 16.45 9.67 9.23
N SER A 45 16.66 10.67 8.39
CA SER A 45 16.24 12.05 8.64
C SER A 45 14.82 12.31 8.11
N LYS A 46 14.17 13.35 8.62
CA LYS A 46 12.84 13.75 8.14
C LYS A 46 12.96 14.26 6.70
N CYS A 47 12.14 13.70 5.81
CA CYS A 47 12.04 14.12 4.41
C CYS A 47 10.77 14.97 4.23
N SER A 48 10.89 16.12 3.56
CA SER A 48 9.73 17.00 3.30
C SER A 48 8.87 16.55 2.12
N GLY A 49 9.36 15.64 1.28
CA GLY A 49 8.62 15.18 0.10
C GLY A 49 8.67 16.11 -1.11
N ALA A 50 9.19 17.34 -0.96
CA ALA A 50 9.46 18.23 -2.07
C ALA A 50 10.66 17.74 -2.91
N THR A 51 10.76 18.19 -4.15
CA THR A 51 11.88 17.85 -5.04
C THR A 51 12.58 19.13 -5.49
N PRO A 52 13.81 19.42 -4.99
CA PRO A 52 14.53 18.73 -3.92
C PRO A 52 13.89 18.93 -2.53
N CYS A 53 14.10 17.99 -1.61
CA CYS A 53 13.51 18.05 -0.27
C CYS A 53 14.27 19.07 0.60
N THR A 54 13.61 19.66 1.61
CA THR A 54 14.18 20.76 2.41
C THR A 54 15.51 20.38 3.05
N THR A 55 15.61 19.15 3.56
CA THR A 55 16.83 18.62 4.19
C THR A 55 17.97 18.49 3.19
N CYS A 56 17.69 18.02 1.97
CA CYS A 56 18.71 17.91 0.92
C CYS A 56 19.17 19.28 0.44
N VAL A 57 18.27 20.27 0.36
CA VAL A 57 18.63 21.66 0.03
C VAL A 57 19.56 22.23 1.10
N THR A 58 19.22 22.10 2.38
CA THR A 58 20.03 22.65 3.48
C THR A 58 21.39 21.96 3.62
N GLU A 59 21.45 20.66 3.35
CA GLU A 59 22.70 19.90 3.48
C GLU A 59 23.53 19.86 2.17
N GLY A 60 23.06 20.49 1.10
CA GLY A 60 23.74 20.48 -0.21
C GLY A 60 23.90 19.09 -0.81
N ARG A 61 22.95 18.18 -0.59
CA ARG A 61 23.03 16.79 -1.03
C ARG A 61 22.14 16.49 -2.23
N GLN A 62 22.53 15.47 -2.98
CA GLN A 62 21.74 14.99 -4.10
C GLN A 62 20.39 14.44 -3.61
N CYS A 63 19.28 14.99 -4.13
CA CYS A 63 17.93 14.59 -3.75
C CYS A 63 17.30 13.72 -4.83
N LEU A 64 17.37 12.39 -4.68
CA LEU A 64 16.78 11.46 -5.64
C LEU A 64 15.64 10.66 -4.99
N TYR A 65 14.56 10.47 -5.73
CA TYR A 65 13.46 9.61 -5.35
C TYR A 65 13.51 8.35 -6.21
N ASP A 66 13.39 7.19 -5.56
CA ASP A 66 13.26 5.89 -6.22
C ASP A 66 11.81 5.41 -6.06
N PRO A 67 10.91 5.73 -7.02
CA PRO A 67 9.50 5.33 -6.94
C PRO A 67 9.34 3.82 -7.00
N ALA A 68 10.31 3.11 -7.57
CA ALA A 68 10.31 1.66 -7.61
C ALA A 68 10.39 1.08 -6.17
N ARG A 69 11.05 1.74 -5.23
CA ARG A 69 11.12 1.26 -3.83
C ARG A 69 9.84 1.50 -3.01
N ASP A 70 8.82 2.15 -3.57
CA ASP A 70 7.52 2.26 -2.92
C ASP A 70 6.74 0.94 -3.05
N ARG A 71 7.01 0.02 -2.11
CA ARG A 71 6.33 -1.28 -2.03
C ARG A 71 4.81 -1.13 -1.87
N ARG A 72 4.32 -0.08 -1.19
CA ARG A 72 2.89 0.17 -1.03
C ARG A 72 2.24 0.46 -2.38
N ARG A 73 2.86 1.31 -3.18
CA ARG A 73 2.37 1.62 -4.54
C ARG A 73 2.45 0.40 -5.47
N ARG A 74 3.55 -0.39 -5.41
CA ARG A 74 3.70 -1.62 -6.22
C ARG A 74 2.61 -2.66 -5.96
N ALA A 75 2.31 -2.93 -4.68
CA ALA A 75 1.25 -3.89 -4.32
C ALA A 75 -0.11 -3.43 -4.88
N HIS A 76 -0.46 -2.16 -4.69
CA HIS A 76 -1.70 -1.58 -5.22
C HIS A 76 -1.78 -1.64 -6.75
N THR A 77 -0.66 -1.46 -7.47
CA THR A 77 -0.65 -1.56 -8.94
C THR A 77 -0.81 -3.00 -9.43
N ALA A 78 -0.23 -3.98 -8.72
CA ALA A 78 -0.36 -5.39 -9.09
C ALA A 78 -1.80 -5.89 -8.88
N GLU A 79 -2.40 -5.52 -7.75
CA GLU A 79 -3.78 -5.85 -7.42
C GLU A 79 -4.77 -5.27 -8.45
N LEU A 80 -4.63 -3.99 -8.81
CA LEU A 80 -5.45 -3.37 -9.86
C LEU A 80 -5.29 -4.06 -11.23
N LEU A 81 -4.08 -4.51 -11.57
CA LEU A 81 -3.84 -5.21 -12.82
C LEU A 81 -4.55 -6.58 -12.83
N ASN A 82 -4.49 -7.31 -11.71
CA ASN A 82 -5.19 -8.59 -11.56
C ASN A 82 -6.70 -8.41 -11.71
N PHE A 83 -7.28 -7.40 -11.05
CA PHE A 83 -8.70 -7.07 -11.21
C PHE A 83 -9.06 -6.74 -12.67
N ARG A 84 -8.19 -5.98 -13.37
CA ARG A 84 -8.40 -5.66 -14.79
C ARG A 84 -8.44 -6.93 -15.65
N VAL A 85 -7.50 -7.85 -15.45
CA VAL A 85 -7.45 -9.12 -16.21
C VAL A 85 -8.68 -9.97 -15.92
N ALA A 86 -9.04 -10.14 -14.64
CA ALA A 86 -10.21 -10.91 -14.24
C ALA A 86 -11.51 -10.37 -14.88
N LEU A 87 -11.71 -9.05 -14.85
CA LEU A 87 -12.87 -8.40 -15.48
C LEU A 87 -12.89 -8.60 -17.00
N CYS A 88 -11.76 -8.47 -17.67
CA CYS A 88 -11.67 -8.73 -19.12
C CYS A 88 -12.07 -10.17 -19.46
N ARG A 89 -11.63 -11.15 -18.65
CA ARG A 89 -11.96 -12.56 -18.88
C ARG A 89 -13.46 -12.85 -18.68
N ILE A 90 -14.05 -12.31 -17.61
CA ILE A 90 -15.50 -12.44 -17.38
C ILE A 90 -16.28 -11.83 -18.56
N ALA A 91 -15.92 -10.60 -18.96
CA ALA A 91 -16.59 -9.93 -20.07
C ALA A 91 -16.45 -10.68 -21.40
N ALA A 92 -15.28 -11.30 -21.65
CA ALA A 92 -15.06 -12.13 -22.83
C ALA A 92 -15.95 -13.39 -22.80
N ARG A 93 -15.95 -14.12 -21.69
CA ARG A 93 -16.78 -15.33 -21.51
C ARG A 93 -18.27 -15.04 -21.62
N LEU A 94 -18.76 -13.93 -21.08
CA LEU A 94 -20.16 -13.53 -21.21
C LEU A 94 -20.54 -13.07 -22.62
N ARG A 95 -19.61 -12.52 -23.40
CA ARG A 95 -19.90 -11.99 -24.74
C ARG A 95 -19.92 -13.07 -25.82
N SER A 96 -19.00 -14.02 -25.74
CA SER A 96 -18.76 -15.00 -26.81
C SER A 96 -18.81 -16.45 -26.35
N GLY A 97 -18.96 -16.71 -25.05
CA GLY A 97 -19.07 -18.06 -24.51
C GLY A 97 -20.43 -18.68 -24.78
N THR A 98 -20.42 -19.99 -24.95
CA THR A 98 -21.63 -20.81 -24.95
C THR A 98 -22.27 -20.86 -23.55
N PRO A 99 -23.59 -21.11 -23.44
CA PRO A 99 -24.25 -21.27 -22.14
C PRO A 99 -23.59 -22.32 -21.24
N GLU A 100 -23.06 -23.39 -21.83
CA GLU A 100 -22.35 -24.45 -21.13
C GLU A 100 -21.01 -23.94 -20.56
N GLU A 101 -20.23 -23.22 -21.36
CA GLU A 101 -18.97 -22.61 -20.91
C GLU A 101 -19.19 -21.56 -19.81
N ILE A 102 -20.27 -20.77 -19.90
CA ILE A 102 -20.62 -19.79 -18.87
C ILE A 102 -21.02 -20.51 -17.58
N SER A 103 -21.82 -21.58 -17.68
CA SER A 103 -22.24 -22.37 -16.51
C SER A 103 -21.05 -23.06 -15.84
N LEU A 104 -20.10 -23.58 -16.63
CA LEU A 104 -18.85 -24.16 -16.11
C LEU A 104 -18.04 -23.10 -15.35
N LEU A 105 -17.86 -21.91 -15.93
CA LEU A 105 -17.14 -20.81 -15.27
C LEU A 105 -17.80 -20.40 -13.93
N ILE A 106 -19.13 -20.32 -13.90
CA ILE A 106 -19.87 -20.01 -12.67
C ILE A 106 -19.62 -21.11 -11.62
N GLY A 107 -19.70 -22.38 -12.03
CA GLY A 107 -19.44 -23.52 -11.14
C GLY A 107 -18.01 -23.52 -10.59
N GLU A 108 -17.01 -23.23 -11.41
CA GLU A 108 -15.62 -23.08 -10.96
C GLU A 108 -15.48 -21.97 -9.91
N ILE A 109 -16.07 -20.79 -10.15
CA ILE A 109 -15.99 -19.65 -9.23
C ILE A 109 -16.70 -19.95 -7.90
N GLN A 110 -17.89 -20.55 -7.94
CA GLN A 110 -18.68 -20.85 -6.75
C GLN A 110 -18.05 -21.93 -5.85
N ASN A 111 -17.20 -22.79 -6.41
CA ASN A 111 -16.49 -23.83 -5.65
C ASN A 111 -15.23 -23.33 -4.93
N LEU A 112 -14.83 -22.07 -5.13
CA LEU A 112 -13.63 -21.51 -4.50
C LEU A 112 -13.95 -20.96 -3.11
N PRO A 113 -13.03 -21.12 -2.14
CA PRO A 113 -13.32 -20.81 -0.74
C PRO A 113 -13.30 -19.31 -0.43
N THR A 114 -12.63 -18.50 -1.24
CA THR A 114 -12.55 -17.03 -1.06
C THR A 114 -12.67 -16.27 -2.36
N ASP A 115 -13.12 -15.01 -2.28
CA ASP A 115 -13.16 -14.08 -3.42
C ASP A 115 -11.75 -13.88 -4.03
N GLN A 116 -10.70 -13.92 -3.20
CA GLN A 116 -9.34 -13.77 -3.68
C GLN A 116 -8.90 -14.98 -4.53
N ASP A 117 -9.31 -16.18 -4.15
CA ASP A 117 -9.03 -17.39 -4.93
C ASP A 117 -9.79 -17.37 -6.26
N ALA A 118 -11.04 -16.86 -6.26
CA ALA A 118 -11.78 -16.61 -7.49
C ALA A 118 -11.08 -15.63 -8.43
N VAL A 119 -10.56 -14.52 -7.89
CA VAL A 119 -9.77 -13.55 -8.69
C VAL A 119 -8.49 -14.20 -9.22
N ASN A 120 -7.77 -14.98 -8.42
CA ASN A 120 -6.56 -15.67 -8.86
C ASN A 120 -6.87 -16.67 -9.98
N HIS A 121 -7.89 -17.51 -9.81
CA HIS A 121 -8.35 -18.45 -10.83
C HIS A 121 -8.72 -17.75 -12.14
N LEU A 122 -9.37 -16.59 -12.06
CA LEU A 122 -9.72 -15.76 -13.21
C LEU A 122 -8.49 -15.15 -13.89
N VAL A 123 -7.42 -14.85 -13.16
CA VAL A 123 -6.16 -14.34 -13.73
C VAL A 123 -5.36 -15.48 -14.39
N ASP A 124 -5.29 -16.66 -13.78
CA ASP A 124 -4.38 -17.74 -14.17
C ASP A 124 -4.78 -18.46 -15.47
N GLY A 125 -6.07 -18.53 -15.79
CA GLY A 125 -6.55 -19.13 -17.05
C GLY A 125 -6.33 -18.28 -18.30
N CYS A 126 -5.52 -17.21 -18.22
CA CYS A 126 -5.04 -16.43 -19.34
C CYS A 126 -3.65 -16.96 -19.76
N SER A 127 -3.58 -18.22 -20.19
CA SER A 127 -2.39 -18.81 -20.79
C SER A 127 -2.69 -19.19 -22.24
N ALA A 128 -2.12 -18.39 -23.17
CA ALA A 128 -2.00 -18.56 -24.63
C ALA A 128 -3.30 -18.69 -25.45
#